data_AF-A0A2V7RNX1-F1
#
_entry.id   AF-A0A2V7RNX1-F1
#
_cell.length_a   1.000
_cell.length_b   1.000
_cell.length_c   1.000
_cell.angle_alpha   90.00
_cell.angle_beta   90.00
_cell.angle_gamma   90.00
#
_symmetry.space_group_name_H-M   'P 1'
#
loop_
_entity.id
_entity.type
_entity.pdbx_description
1 polymer ?
#
loop_
_entity_poly.entity_id
_entity_poly.type
_entity_poly.pdbx_seq_one_letter_code
_entity_poly.pdbx_strand_id
1 'polypeptide(L)'
;PALAKGPPWISIELPVNPYDRTMQGAFLLVHAFHHQTPVGFPIEGTAEGMVNGQRRSVKLEFSETSRDGVYALKRTWATDGVWTLVIRVNPGNEGTATAVVEIGADGEVASVRVPTERRGEWTVPAAVSLADVDQALRARAAQLASRRS
;
A
#
# COMPACT_ATOMS: atom_id res chain seq x y z
N PRO A 1 -3.32 10.15 29.51
CA PRO A 1 -2.89 9.24 28.43
C PRO A 1 -1.36 9.33 28.24
N ALA A 2 -0.64 8.24 28.55
CA ALA A 2 0.77 8.18 28.19
C ALA A 2 0.87 8.27 26.66
N LEU A 3 1.57 9.29 26.15
CA LEU A 3 1.92 9.36 24.74
C LEU A 3 2.60 8.04 24.39
N ALA A 4 1.97 7.26 23.52
CA ALA A 4 2.54 6.03 23.04
C ALA A 4 3.93 6.37 22.43
N LYS A 5 4.94 5.51 22.65
CA LYS A 5 6.34 5.75 22.24
C LYS A 5 6.79 4.80 21.12
N GLY A 6 7.44 5.31 20.05
CA GLY A 6 8.03 4.55 18.93
C GLY A 6 7.83 5.25 17.56
N PRO A 7 7.84 4.54 16.42
CA PRO A 7 7.40 5.04 15.11
C PRO A 7 6.02 4.49 14.65
N PRO A 8 5.37 5.10 13.64
CA PRO A 8 4.15 4.58 13.03
C PRO A 8 4.42 3.32 12.21
N TRP A 9 3.37 2.54 11.97
CA TRP A 9 3.43 1.33 11.14
C TRP A 9 2.22 1.16 10.23
N ILE A 10 2.43 0.46 9.12
CA ILE A 10 1.38 0.07 8.16
C ILE A 10 1.47 -1.42 7.87
N SER A 11 0.34 -2.12 7.81
CA SER A 11 0.28 -3.50 7.31
C SER A 11 -0.88 -3.69 6.34
N ILE A 12 -0.78 -4.75 5.52
CA ILE A 12 -1.80 -5.14 4.54
C ILE A 12 -2.40 -6.47 4.98
N GLU A 13 -3.73 -6.56 5.03
CA GLU A 13 -4.47 -7.79 5.35
C GLU A 13 -5.11 -8.38 4.09
N LEU A 14 -4.85 -9.67 3.88
CA LEU A 14 -5.36 -10.50 2.78
C LEU A 14 -5.48 -11.97 3.26
N PRO A 15 -6.46 -12.75 2.75
CA PRO A 15 -7.63 -12.28 2.03
C PRO A 15 -8.56 -11.49 2.96
N VAL A 16 -9.34 -10.57 2.41
CA VAL A 16 -10.35 -9.84 3.18
C VAL A 16 -11.46 -10.79 3.59
N ASN A 17 -11.88 -10.77 4.86
CA ASN A 17 -13.04 -11.52 5.32
C ASN A 17 -14.33 -10.99 4.64
N PRO A 18 -14.96 -11.76 3.73
CA PRO A 18 -16.10 -11.27 2.96
C PRO A 18 -17.39 -11.18 3.79
N TYR A 19 -17.40 -11.72 5.01
CA TYR A 19 -18.57 -11.73 5.89
C TYR A 19 -18.67 -10.48 6.79
N ASP A 20 -17.61 -9.67 6.87
CA ASP A 20 -17.71 -8.33 7.46
C ASP A 20 -18.31 -7.37 6.43
N ARG A 21 -19.52 -6.87 6.70
CA ARG A 21 -20.25 -5.99 5.78
C ARG A 21 -19.52 -4.69 5.49
N THR A 22 -18.70 -4.19 6.43
CA THR A 22 -17.94 -2.95 6.25
C THR A 22 -16.71 -3.12 5.36
N MET A 23 -16.32 -4.37 5.09
CA MET A 23 -15.15 -4.74 4.27
C MET A 23 -15.54 -5.45 2.97
N GLN A 24 -16.84 -5.63 2.74
CA GLN A 24 -17.34 -6.35 1.58
C GLN A 24 -16.90 -5.70 0.28
N GLY A 25 -16.30 -6.50 -0.61
CA GLY A 25 -15.78 -6.05 -1.90
C GLY A 25 -14.50 -5.22 -1.80
N ALA A 26 -13.86 -5.13 -0.64
CA ALA A 26 -12.51 -4.61 -0.53
C ALA A 26 -11.53 -5.57 -1.21
N PHE A 27 -10.58 -5.00 -1.94
CA PHE A 27 -9.48 -5.72 -2.56
C PHE A 27 -8.43 -6.14 -1.52
N LEU A 28 -8.13 -5.23 -0.59
CA LEU A 28 -7.27 -5.46 0.57
C LEU A 28 -7.70 -4.55 1.71
N LEU A 29 -7.27 -4.85 2.94
CA LEU A 29 -7.35 -3.89 4.04
C LEU A 29 -5.98 -3.31 4.35
N VAL A 30 -5.98 -2.04 4.75
CA VAL A 30 -4.80 -1.33 5.23
C VAL A 30 -4.98 -1.05 6.71
N HIS A 31 -4.00 -1.46 7.51
CA HIS A 31 -4.00 -1.18 8.93
C HIS A 31 -2.96 -0.12 9.22
N ALA A 32 -3.38 0.89 9.95
CA ALA A 32 -2.55 1.97 10.45
C ALA A 32 -2.35 1.78 11.96
N PHE A 33 -1.10 1.81 12.39
CA PHE A 33 -0.76 1.66 13.80
C PHE A 33 0.11 2.80 14.30
N HIS A 34 -0.10 3.15 15.57
CA HIS A 34 0.85 3.86 16.39
C HIS A 34 1.37 2.94 17.48
N HIS A 35 2.63 2.49 17.36
CA HIS A 35 3.30 1.61 18.33
C HIS A 35 2.44 0.43 18.76
N GLN A 36 1.99 -0.37 17.79
CA GLN A 36 1.13 -1.55 17.94
C GLN A 36 -0.36 -1.27 18.17
N THR A 37 -0.74 -0.05 18.56
CA THR A 37 -2.15 0.30 18.72
C THR A 37 -2.73 0.68 17.36
N PRO A 38 -3.84 0.06 16.89
CA PRO A 38 -4.55 0.56 15.72
C PRO A 38 -5.02 1.99 15.98
N VAL A 39 -4.72 2.90 15.06
CA VAL A 39 -5.08 4.32 15.19
C VAL A 39 -5.54 4.84 13.85
N GLY A 40 -6.66 5.56 13.84
CA GLY A 40 -7.10 6.31 12.67
C GLY A 40 -6.11 7.41 12.29
N PHE A 41 -5.50 7.27 11.11
CA PHE A 41 -4.58 8.26 10.54
C PHE A 41 -5.02 8.63 9.12
N PRO A 42 -4.72 9.87 8.66
CA PRO A 42 -4.83 10.19 7.24
C PRO A 42 -4.13 9.14 6.37
N ILE A 43 -4.91 8.49 5.52
CA ILE A 43 -4.45 7.51 4.54
C ILE A 43 -4.61 8.06 3.14
N GLU A 44 -3.59 7.87 2.32
CA GLU A 44 -3.61 8.20 0.91
C GLU A 44 -2.87 7.16 0.10
N GLY A 45 -3.05 7.18 -1.21
CA GLY A 45 -2.24 6.33 -2.07
C GLY A 45 -2.56 6.46 -3.54
N THR A 46 -1.70 5.85 -4.33
CA THR A 46 -1.79 5.82 -5.79
C THR A 46 -1.53 4.42 -6.30
N ALA A 47 -2.27 4.01 -7.33
CA ALA A 47 -1.90 2.90 -8.20
C ALA A 47 -1.05 3.45 -9.34
N GLU A 48 0.22 3.08 -9.35
CA GLU A 48 1.17 3.42 -10.40
C GLU A 48 1.23 2.26 -11.40
N GLY A 49 0.86 2.51 -12.66
CA GLY A 49 0.75 1.46 -13.67
C GLY A 49 1.40 1.75 -15.01
N MET A 50 1.74 0.68 -15.71
CA MET A 50 2.13 0.65 -17.12
C MET A 50 1.07 -0.10 -17.91
N VAL A 51 0.32 0.62 -18.75
CA VAL A 51 -0.77 0.10 -19.57
C VAL A 51 -0.44 0.36 -21.02
N ASN A 52 -0.31 -0.69 -21.84
CA ASN A 52 0.08 -0.58 -23.26
C ASN A 52 1.35 0.26 -23.46
N GLY A 53 2.35 0.08 -22.59
CA GLY A 53 3.61 0.84 -22.63
C GLY A 53 3.51 2.29 -22.12
N GLN A 54 2.33 2.75 -21.70
CA GLN A 54 2.11 4.10 -21.20
C GLN A 54 1.99 4.13 -19.67
N ARG A 55 2.58 5.15 -19.06
CA ARG A 55 2.52 5.39 -17.61
C ARG A 55 1.15 5.98 -17.22
N ARG A 56 0.46 5.34 -16.27
CA ARG A 56 -0.89 5.68 -15.78
C ARG A 56 -0.94 5.74 -14.26
N SER A 57 -1.34 6.86 -13.66
CA SER A 57 -1.50 7.02 -12.19
C SER A 57 -2.97 7.13 -11.86
N VAL A 58 -3.42 6.40 -10.84
CA VAL A 58 -4.80 6.43 -10.37
C VAL A 58 -4.79 6.65 -8.86
N LYS A 59 -5.54 7.64 -8.38
CA LYS A 59 -5.71 7.85 -6.95
C LYS A 59 -6.48 6.66 -6.34
N LEU A 60 -6.01 6.16 -5.21
CA LEU A 60 -6.68 5.10 -4.47
C LEU A 60 -7.82 5.67 -3.62
N GLU A 61 -8.87 4.87 -3.46
CA GLU A 61 -10.05 5.21 -2.68
C GLU A 61 -10.17 4.27 -1.48
N PHE A 62 -10.10 4.85 -0.30
CA PHE A 62 -10.21 4.13 0.97
C PHE A 62 -11.56 4.42 1.62
N SER A 63 -12.14 3.41 2.27
CA SER A 63 -13.31 3.56 3.12
C SER A 63 -12.95 3.12 4.54
N GLU A 64 -13.50 3.81 5.54
CA GLU A 64 -13.42 3.37 6.93
C GLU A 64 -14.17 2.04 7.12
N THR A 65 -13.70 1.23 8.06
CA THR A 65 -14.33 -0.04 8.41
C THR A 65 -14.92 0.02 9.82
N SER A 66 -15.52 -1.08 10.28
CA SER A 66 -15.94 -1.26 11.68
C SER A 66 -14.76 -1.27 12.68
N ARG A 67 -13.52 -1.44 12.20
CA ARG A 67 -12.30 -1.54 13.02
C ARG A 67 -11.53 -0.23 12.95
N ASP A 68 -11.23 0.34 14.12
CA ASP A 68 -10.42 1.55 14.21
C ASP A 68 -9.01 1.32 13.63
N GLY A 69 -8.50 2.33 12.93
CA GLY A 69 -7.22 2.25 12.20
C GLY A 69 -7.20 1.25 11.02
N VAL A 70 -8.35 0.72 10.58
CA VAL A 70 -8.42 -0.21 9.44
C VAL A 70 -9.28 0.38 8.33
N TYR A 71 -8.68 0.41 7.13
CA TYR A 71 -9.27 0.98 5.93
C TYR A 71 -9.46 -0.09 4.85
N ALA A 72 -10.63 -0.12 4.24
CA ALA A 72 -10.90 -0.95 3.08
C ALA A 72 -10.48 -0.22 1.80
N LEU A 73 -9.61 -0.85 1.00
CA LEU A 73 -9.27 -0.36 -0.33
C LEU A 73 -10.11 -1.09 -1.38
N LYS A 74 -10.89 -0.35 -2.16
CA LYS A 74 -11.51 -0.90 -3.37
C LYS A 74 -10.57 -0.77 -4.56
N ARG A 75 -10.65 -1.73 -5.46
CA ARG A 75 -9.87 -1.71 -6.71
C ARG A 75 -10.42 -0.64 -7.64
N THR A 76 -9.65 0.42 -7.88
CA THR A 76 -10.02 1.53 -8.78
C THR A 76 -9.20 1.58 -10.08
N TRP A 77 -8.10 0.83 -10.16
CA TRP A 77 -7.24 0.77 -11.36
C TRP A 77 -7.72 -0.28 -12.38
N ALA A 78 -7.25 -0.18 -13.62
CA ALA A 78 -7.65 -1.09 -14.70
C ALA A 78 -7.13 -2.52 -14.46
N THR A 79 -7.83 -3.54 -14.95
CA THR A 79 -7.36 -4.95 -14.96
C THR A 79 -6.15 -5.16 -15.85
N ASP A 80 -6.09 -4.42 -16.95
CA ASP A 80 -4.97 -4.50 -17.87
C ASP A 80 -3.75 -3.73 -17.38
N GLY A 81 -2.58 -4.22 -17.77
CA GLY A 81 -1.30 -3.61 -17.47
C GLY A 81 -0.63 -4.17 -16.21
N VAL A 82 0.45 -3.52 -15.82
CA VAL A 82 1.26 -3.87 -14.65
C VAL A 82 1.09 -2.75 -13.63
N TRP A 83 0.78 -3.08 -12.38
CA TRP A 83 0.41 -2.09 -11.36
C TRP A 83 1.15 -2.27 -10.04
N THR A 84 1.55 -1.18 -9.42
CA THR A 84 2.09 -1.12 -8.06
C THR A 84 1.29 -0.10 -7.27
N LEU A 85 0.76 -0.50 -6.12
CA LEU A 85 0.08 0.41 -5.20
C LEU A 85 1.12 1.02 -4.26
N VAL A 86 1.05 2.32 -4.04
CA VAL A 86 1.86 3.03 -3.06
C VAL A 86 0.92 3.67 -2.06
N ILE A 87 0.82 3.07 -0.89
CA ILE A 87 -0.14 3.43 0.16
C ILE A 87 0.63 4.06 1.31
N ARG A 88 0.18 5.23 1.76
CA ARG A 88 0.84 6.04 2.78
C ARG A 88 -0.09 6.29 3.94
N VAL A 89 0.43 6.11 5.13
CA VAL A 89 -0.21 6.50 6.39
C VAL A 89 0.62 7.62 7.00
N ASN A 90 -0.02 8.76 7.25
CA ASN A 90 0.63 9.97 7.74
C ASN A 90 0.13 10.34 9.15
N PRO A 91 0.86 9.99 10.21
CA PRO A 91 0.55 10.39 11.59
C PRO A 91 0.93 11.85 11.91
N GLY A 92 1.43 12.61 10.92
CA GLY A 92 1.96 13.96 11.10
C GLY A 92 3.48 13.95 11.32
N ASN A 93 3.93 14.35 12.50
CA ASN A 93 5.35 14.70 12.74
C ASN A 93 6.29 13.49 12.91
N GLU A 94 5.77 12.26 12.86
CA GLU A 94 6.49 11.04 13.23
C GLU A 94 6.96 10.21 12.02
N GLY A 95 6.84 10.78 10.82
CA GLY A 95 7.22 10.16 9.56
C GLY A 95 6.08 9.40 8.89
N THR A 96 6.20 9.16 7.59
CA THR A 96 5.16 8.50 6.79
C THR A 96 5.49 7.02 6.62
N ALA A 97 4.61 6.14 7.08
CA ALA A 97 4.71 4.72 6.79
C ALA A 97 4.17 4.45 5.37
N THR A 98 4.94 3.75 4.53
CA THR A 98 4.56 3.45 3.15
C THR A 98 4.53 1.94 2.91
N ALA A 99 3.41 1.41 2.42
CA ALA A 99 3.33 0.08 1.83
C ALA A 99 3.43 0.18 0.31
N VAL A 100 4.34 -0.61 -0.27
CA VAL A 100 4.47 -0.82 -1.71
C VAL A 100 3.91 -2.21 -2.01
N VAL A 101 2.78 -2.26 -2.72
CA VAL A 101 2.05 -3.49 -3.02
C VAL A 101 2.14 -3.77 -4.52
N GLU A 102 2.77 -4.85 -4.91
CA GLU A 102 2.88 -5.24 -6.31
C GLU A 102 1.70 -6.13 -6.70
N ILE A 103 1.03 -5.78 -7.81
CA ILE A 103 -0.07 -6.58 -8.35
C ILE A 103 0.47 -7.55 -9.40
N GLY A 104 0.09 -8.82 -9.24
CA GLY A 104 0.38 -9.93 -10.12
C GLY A 104 -0.36 -9.84 -11.45
N ALA A 105 0.06 -10.65 -12.42
CA ALA A 105 -0.55 -10.67 -13.75
C ALA A 105 -1.97 -11.28 -13.75
N ASP A 106 -2.32 -12.02 -12.70
CA ASP A 106 -3.64 -12.56 -12.38
C ASP A 106 -4.56 -11.54 -11.68
N GLY A 107 -4.03 -10.36 -11.33
CA GLY A 107 -4.76 -9.31 -10.62
C GLY A 107 -4.71 -9.44 -9.10
N GLU A 108 -4.06 -10.48 -8.57
CA GLU A 108 -3.87 -10.69 -7.13
C GLU A 108 -2.67 -9.91 -6.60
N VAL A 109 -2.54 -9.82 -5.28
CA VAL A 109 -1.33 -9.24 -4.67
C VAL A 109 -0.17 -10.22 -4.78
N ALA A 110 0.88 -9.81 -5.50
CA ALA A 110 2.09 -10.60 -5.69
C ALA A 110 3.12 -10.38 -4.58
N SER A 111 3.24 -9.15 -4.07
CA SER A 111 4.11 -8.85 -2.93
C SER A 111 3.65 -7.61 -2.16
N VAL A 112 3.99 -7.56 -0.87
CA VAL A 112 3.83 -6.39 -0.01
C VAL A 112 5.18 -6.09 0.62
N ARG A 113 5.63 -4.84 0.50
CA ARG A 113 6.84 -4.35 1.16
C ARG A 113 6.52 -3.10 1.96
N VAL A 114 7.06 -3.01 3.17
CA VAL A 114 7.02 -1.80 4.00
C VAL A 114 8.47 -1.40 4.27
N PRO A 115 9.06 -0.49 3.47
CA PRO A 115 10.46 -0.13 3.61
C PRO A 115 10.75 0.52 4.96
N THR A 116 11.86 0.12 5.57
CA THR A 116 12.31 0.61 6.88
C THR A 116 13.80 0.93 6.87
N GLU A 117 14.21 1.83 7.76
CA GLU A 117 15.60 2.12 8.07
C GLU A 117 15.87 1.95 9.58
N ARG A 118 17.14 1.70 9.94
CA ARG A 118 17.58 1.69 11.34
C ARG A 118 18.01 3.09 11.73
N ARG A 119 17.41 3.65 12.78
CA ARG A 119 17.77 4.94 13.37
C ARG A 119 18.08 4.75 14.84
N GLY A 120 19.37 4.55 15.15
CA GLY A 120 19.80 4.11 16.47
C GLY A 120 19.24 2.72 16.79
N GLU A 121 18.53 2.59 17.91
CA GLU A 121 17.90 1.33 18.32
C GLU A 121 16.55 1.07 17.64
N TRP A 122 15.97 2.08 16.97
CA TRP A 122 14.65 2.00 16.37
C TRP A 122 14.67 1.54 14.91
N THR A 123 13.68 0.74 14.52
CA THR A 123 13.32 0.50 13.12
C THR A 123 12.19 1.44 12.77
N VAL A 124 12.44 2.38 11.87
CA VAL A 124 11.47 3.42 11.49
C VAL A 124 11.12 3.30 10.00
N PRO A 125 9.96 3.82 9.55
CA PRO A 125 9.65 3.86 8.13
C PRO A 125 10.73 4.60 7.33
N ALA A 126 11.12 4.00 6.21
CA ALA A 126 11.99 4.65 5.23
C ALA A 126 11.15 5.40 4.19
N ALA A 127 11.69 6.49 3.68
CA ALA A 127 11.07 7.22 2.59
C ALA A 127 11.03 6.37 1.31
N VAL A 128 9.91 6.42 0.58
CA VAL A 128 9.73 5.75 -0.70
C VAL A 128 9.62 6.78 -1.81
N SER A 129 10.60 6.77 -2.72
CA SER A 129 10.61 7.61 -3.91
C SER A 129 9.67 7.06 -4.98
N LEU A 130 8.86 7.94 -5.59
CA LEU A 130 8.05 7.56 -6.74
C LEU A 130 8.91 7.24 -7.97
N ALA A 131 10.10 7.82 -8.08
CA ALA A 131 11.02 7.49 -9.17
C ALA A 131 11.52 6.04 -9.08
N ASP A 132 11.80 5.55 -7.86
CA ASP A 132 12.23 4.16 -7.64
C ASP A 132 11.08 3.19 -7.93
N VAL A 133 9.85 3.56 -7.54
CA VAL A 133 8.63 2.81 -7.88
C VAL A 133 8.45 2.75 -9.39
N ASP A 134 8.59 3.86 -10.10
CA ASP A 134 8.46 3.93 -11.56
C ASP A 134 9.54 3.10 -12.27
N GLN A 135 10.79 3.12 -11.78
CA GLN A 135 11.87 2.30 -12.32
C GLN A 135 11.58 0.81 -12.15
N ALA A 136 11.19 0.39 -10.95
CA ALA A 136 10.82 -1.00 -10.67
C ALA A 136 9.62 -1.45 -11.51
N LEU A 137 8.61 -0.58 -11.65
CA LEU A 137 7.42 -0.82 -12.46
C LEU A 137 7.76 -1.04 -13.95
N ARG A 138 8.61 -0.18 -14.52
CA ARG A 138 9.06 -0.31 -15.92
C ARG A 138 9.85 -1.60 -16.13
N ALA A 139 10.75 -1.94 -15.19
CA ALA A 139 11.50 -3.19 -15.26
C ALA A 139 10.57 -4.41 -15.24
N ARG A 140 9.56 -4.41 -14.35
CA ARG A 140 8.58 -5.50 -14.27
C ARG A 140 7.72 -5.60 -15.54
N ALA A 141 7.31 -4.47 -16.11
CA ALA A 141 6.58 -4.45 -17.37
C ALA A 141 7.41 -5.03 -18.53
N ALA A 142 8.70 -4.69 -18.63
CA ALA A 142 9.59 -5.23 -19.64
C ALA A 142 9.82 -6.76 -19.48
N GLN A 143 10.02 -7.23 -18.24
CA GLN A 143 10.17 -8.66 -17.95
C GLN A 143 8.92 -9.47 -18.30
N LEU A 144 7.73 -8.93 -18.06
CA LEU A 144 6.48 -9.60 -18.41
C LEU A 144 6.25 -9.61 -19.93
N ALA A 145 6.65 -8.56 -20.65
CA ALA A 145 6.59 -8.52 -22.10
C ALA A 145 7.52 -9.56 -22.73
N SER A 146 8.75 -9.73 -22.22
CA SER A 146 9.71 -10.71 -22.76
C SER A 146 9.34 -12.17 -22.47
N ARG A 147 8.55 -12.45 -21.44
CA ARG A 147 8.03 -13.80 -21.16
C ARG A 147 6.88 -14.22 -22.09
N ARG A 148 6.27 -13.25 -22.79
CA ARG A 148 5.12 -13.47 -23.69
C ARG A 148 5.53 -13.55 -25.16
N SER A 149 6.77 -13.18 -25.49
CA SER A 149 7.39 -13.31 -26.82
C SER A 149 8.07 -14.66 -26.99
#